data_AF-A0A0A0B9U8-F1
#
_entry.id   AF-A0A0A0B9U8-F1
#
_cell.length_a   1.000
_cell.length_b   1.000
_cell.length_c   1.000
_cell.angle_alpha   90.00
_cell.angle_beta   90.00
_cell.angle_gamma   90.00
#
_symmetry.space_group_name_H-M   'P 1'
#
loop_
_entity.id
_entity.type
_entity.pdbx_description
1 polymer ?
#
loop_
_entity_poly.entity_id
_entity_poly.type
_entity_poly.pdbx_seq_one_letter_code
_entity_poly.pdbx_strand_id
1 'polypeptide(L)'
;MRDLLRARLAAARRRRRGDEGWTLVELMVSMTIFAVLLTIVFSILISVSTQTRDNLARNRAVEEARLGLMQIDRQVRSGNVISDPAAETIAGSGVAPYYSLRVHTQTDGVYQCVQWRVIYPAGSEFGDLEYRSWRPDWQAVGGVEDWRVVAHNVVKPTGTGFVESDPTTWPPFYVDPSSAAQASSEAQTIRVTLRLKDPAQRASSKPASVTSVLTGRNTVFGYPADKCATIPTP
;
A
#
# COMPACT_ATOMS: atom_id res chain seq x y z
N MET A 1 -25.87 -25.53 -83.42
CA MET A 1 -25.45 -24.16 -83.00
C MET A 1 -26.48 -23.46 -82.10
N ARG A 2 -27.80 -23.67 -82.27
CA ARG A 2 -28.86 -23.08 -81.43
C ARG A 2 -28.88 -23.56 -79.97
N ASP A 3 -28.48 -24.80 -79.68
CA ASP A 3 -28.56 -25.35 -78.32
C ASP A 3 -27.45 -24.86 -77.38
N LEU A 4 -26.25 -24.59 -77.92
CA LEU A 4 -25.16 -23.95 -77.17
C LEU A 4 -25.50 -22.51 -76.75
N LEU A 5 -26.28 -21.81 -77.57
CA LEU A 5 -26.76 -20.46 -77.28
C LEU A 5 -27.82 -20.46 -76.16
N ARG A 6 -28.71 -21.46 -76.14
CA ARG A 6 -29.70 -21.65 -75.06
C ARG A 6 -29.05 -22.01 -73.73
N ALA A 7 -28.04 -22.89 -73.74
CA ALA A 7 -27.30 -23.26 -72.53
C ALA A 7 -26.56 -22.05 -71.91
N ARG A 8 -25.94 -21.19 -72.73
CA ARG A 8 -25.27 -19.97 -72.26
C ARG A 8 -26.25 -18.94 -71.69
N LEU A 9 -27.43 -18.78 -72.29
CA LEU A 9 -28.46 -17.87 -71.78
C LEU A 9 -29.08 -18.37 -70.46
N ALA A 10 -29.23 -19.68 -70.27
CA ALA A 10 -29.69 -20.26 -69.02
C ALA A 10 -28.67 -20.09 -67.87
N ALA A 11 -27.37 -20.26 -68.16
CA ALA A 11 -26.31 -20.03 -67.19
C ALA A 11 -26.18 -18.54 -66.79
N ALA A 12 -26.35 -17.62 -67.75
CA ALA A 12 -26.35 -16.18 -67.47
C ALA A 12 -27.56 -15.74 -66.61
N ARG A 13 -28.74 -16.35 -66.81
CA ARG A 13 -29.92 -16.12 -65.96
C ARG A 13 -29.75 -16.67 -64.54
N ARG A 14 -29.03 -17.78 -64.34
CA ARG A 14 -28.71 -18.28 -62.99
C ARG A 14 -27.73 -17.39 -62.24
N ARG A 15 -26.74 -16.80 -62.93
CA ARG A 15 -25.82 -15.82 -62.31
C ARG A 15 -26.54 -14.53 -61.89
N ARG A 16 -27.46 -14.00 -62.70
CA ARG A 16 -28.24 -12.80 -62.33
C ARG A 16 -29.25 -13.00 -61.20
N ARG A 17 -29.69 -14.24 -60.93
CA ARG A 17 -30.58 -14.56 -59.79
C ARG A 17 -29.82 -14.76 -58.48
N GLY A 18 -28.48 -14.71 -58.49
CA GLY A 18 -27.64 -14.76 -57.29
C GLY A 18 -27.26 -13.39 -56.73
N ASP A 19 -27.60 -12.29 -57.43
CA ASP A 19 -27.27 -10.91 -57.05
C ASP A 19 -28.47 -10.16 -56.43
N GLU A 20 -29.54 -10.88 -56.07
CA GLU A 20 -30.67 -10.31 -55.31
C GLU A 20 -30.27 -10.19 -53.83
N GLY A 21 -29.71 -9.03 -53.48
CA GLY A 21 -29.79 -8.51 -52.11
C GLY A 21 -28.48 -8.56 -51.32
N TRP A 22 -27.61 -7.58 -51.56
CA TRP A 22 -27.20 -6.74 -50.43
C TRP A 22 -28.17 -5.58 -50.42
N THR A 23 -29.29 -5.72 -49.71
CA THR A 23 -30.22 -4.60 -49.62
C THR A 23 -29.57 -3.48 -48.82
N LEU A 24 -29.83 -2.22 -49.15
CA LEU A 24 -29.30 -1.06 -48.41
C LEU A 24 -29.62 -1.16 -46.91
N VAL A 25 -30.79 -1.76 -46.60
CA VAL A 25 -31.23 -2.09 -45.25
C VAL A 25 -30.33 -3.12 -44.56
N GLU A 26 -29.92 -4.18 -45.24
CA GLU A 26 -29.04 -5.22 -44.68
C GLU A 26 -27.65 -4.67 -44.34
N LEU A 27 -27.11 -3.77 -45.17
CA LEU A 27 -25.87 -3.07 -44.87
C LEU A 27 -26.01 -2.13 -43.67
N MET A 28 -27.14 -1.41 -43.56
CA MET A 28 -27.44 -0.58 -42.38
C MET A 28 -27.55 -1.42 -41.10
N VAL A 29 -28.26 -2.54 -41.13
CA VAL A 29 -28.39 -3.46 -39.98
C VAL A 29 -27.03 -4.06 -39.61
N SER A 30 -26.20 -4.42 -40.59
CA SER A 30 -24.85 -4.93 -40.33
C SER A 30 -23.96 -3.86 -39.67
N MET A 31 -24.04 -2.61 -40.14
CA MET A 31 -23.30 -1.50 -39.55
C MET A 31 -23.76 -1.18 -38.12
N THR A 32 -25.05 -1.22 -37.83
CA THR A 32 -25.55 -0.96 -36.47
C THR A 32 -25.15 -2.07 -35.51
N ILE A 33 -25.26 -3.34 -35.92
CA ILE A 33 -24.78 -4.47 -35.12
C ILE A 33 -23.27 -4.34 -34.89
N PHE A 34 -22.49 -4.04 -35.94
CA PHE A 34 -21.04 -3.87 -35.80
C PHE A 34 -20.66 -2.70 -34.89
N ALA A 35 -21.36 -1.57 -34.99
CA ALA A 35 -21.15 -0.43 -34.11
C ALA A 35 -21.43 -0.78 -32.64
N VAL A 36 -22.52 -1.49 -32.36
CA VAL A 36 -22.85 -1.98 -31.01
C VAL A 36 -21.80 -2.97 -30.50
N LEU A 37 -21.31 -3.87 -31.35
CA LEU A 37 -20.24 -4.80 -30.97
C LEU A 37 -18.94 -4.04 -30.64
N LEU A 38 -18.57 -3.05 -31.44
CA LEU A 38 -17.41 -2.22 -31.17
C LEU A 38 -17.54 -1.45 -29.85
N THR A 39 -18.69 -0.86 -29.53
CA THR A 39 -18.87 -0.14 -28.27
C THR A 39 -18.71 -1.06 -27.06
N ILE A 40 -19.22 -2.29 -27.13
CA ILE A 40 -19.03 -3.30 -26.08
C ILE A 40 -17.54 -3.63 -25.93
N VAL A 41 -16.84 -3.90 -27.04
CA VAL A 41 -15.41 -4.24 -27.02
C VAL A 41 -14.56 -3.10 -26.44
N PHE A 42 -14.78 -1.86 -26.88
CA PHE A 42 -14.06 -0.71 -26.36
C PHE A 42 -14.35 -0.46 -24.88
N SER A 43 -15.59 -0.67 -24.43
CA SER A 43 -15.95 -0.54 -23.01
C SER A 43 -15.18 -1.55 -22.15
N ILE A 44 -15.04 -2.79 -22.62
CA ILE A 44 -14.24 -3.82 -21.95
C ILE A 44 -12.77 -3.42 -21.92
N LEU A 45 -12.22 -2.98 -23.06
CA LEU A 45 -10.80 -2.59 -23.16
C LEU A 45 -10.44 -1.44 -22.21
N ILE A 46 -11.31 -0.42 -22.11
CA ILE A 46 -11.15 0.69 -21.17
C ILE A 46 -11.21 0.18 -19.73
N SER A 47 -12.18 -0.68 -19.41
CA SER A 47 -12.32 -1.27 -18.08
C SER A 47 -11.05 -2.03 -17.67
N VAL A 48 -10.55 -2.91 -18.54
CA VAL A 48 -9.31 -3.67 -18.31
C VAL A 48 -8.13 -2.73 -18.15
N SER A 49 -7.97 -1.73 -19.02
CA SER A 49 -6.86 -0.76 -18.93
C SER A 49 -6.85 -0.02 -17.58
N THR A 50 -8.02 0.45 -17.12
CA THR A 50 -8.12 1.13 -15.81
C THR A 50 -7.84 0.19 -14.64
N GLN A 51 -8.33 -1.06 -14.69
CA GLN A 51 -8.01 -2.06 -13.68
C GLN A 51 -6.52 -2.40 -13.64
N THR A 52 -5.87 -2.55 -14.79
CA THR A 52 -4.42 -2.82 -14.85
C THR A 52 -3.64 -1.67 -14.25
N ARG A 53 -4.00 -0.42 -14.54
CA ARG A 53 -3.38 0.76 -13.94
C ARG A 53 -3.55 0.78 -12.42
N ASP A 54 -4.77 0.58 -11.93
CA ASP A 54 -5.06 0.56 -10.48
C ASP A 54 -4.27 -0.55 -9.77
N ASN A 55 -4.22 -1.75 -10.36
CA ASN A 55 -3.48 -2.88 -9.80
C ASN A 55 -1.97 -2.63 -9.78
N LEU A 56 -1.41 -2.04 -10.84
CA LEU A 56 0.02 -1.71 -10.89
C LEU A 56 0.39 -0.67 -9.83
N ALA A 57 -0.42 0.39 -9.70
CA ALA A 57 -0.25 1.42 -8.69
C ALA A 57 -0.37 0.86 -7.26
N ARG A 58 -1.36 0.00 -7.02
CA ARG A 58 -1.52 -0.72 -5.75
C ARG A 58 -0.32 -1.60 -5.41
N ASN A 59 0.19 -2.35 -6.39
CA ASN A 59 1.32 -3.25 -6.17
C ASN A 59 2.58 -2.46 -5.78
N ARG A 60 2.88 -1.34 -6.46
CA ARG A 60 4.04 -0.49 -6.11
C ARG A 60 3.97 0.01 -4.67
N ALA A 61 2.82 0.57 -4.27
CA ALA A 61 2.63 1.05 -2.91
C ALA A 61 2.79 -0.07 -1.86
N VAL A 62 2.29 -1.28 -2.15
CA VAL A 62 2.44 -2.43 -1.24
C VAL A 62 3.90 -2.89 -1.15
N GLU A 63 4.67 -2.87 -2.23
CA GLU A 63 6.09 -3.27 -2.20
C GLU A 63 6.93 -2.30 -1.37
N GLU A 64 6.74 -0.99 -1.50
CA GLU A 64 7.42 0.00 -0.64
C GLU A 64 7.12 -0.22 0.84
N ALA A 65 5.84 -0.47 1.18
CA ALA A 65 5.44 -0.76 2.55
C ALA A 65 6.04 -2.08 3.07
N ARG A 66 6.17 -3.11 2.23
CA ARG A 66 6.80 -4.38 2.59
C ARG A 66 8.29 -4.20 2.88
N LEU A 67 8.99 -3.41 2.08
CA LEU A 67 10.40 -3.08 2.33
C LEU A 67 10.58 -2.38 3.69
N GLY A 68 9.76 -1.38 3.98
CA GLY A 68 9.76 -0.69 5.28
C GLY A 68 9.44 -1.65 6.43
N LEU A 69 8.42 -2.49 6.27
CA LEU A 69 8.03 -3.47 7.28
C LEU A 69 9.11 -4.52 7.55
N MET A 70 9.85 -4.98 6.54
CA MET A 70 10.99 -5.88 6.73
C MET A 70 12.12 -5.22 7.52
N GLN A 71 12.37 -3.92 7.28
CA GLN A 71 13.37 -3.18 8.06
C GLN A 71 12.91 -3.02 9.51
N ILE A 72 11.63 -2.71 9.75
CA ILE A 72 11.06 -2.64 11.11
C ILE A 72 11.14 -4.01 11.78
N ASP A 73 10.77 -5.11 11.12
CA ASP A 73 10.84 -6.47 11.66
C ASP A 73 12.26 -6.81 12.11
N ARG A 74 13.27 -6.53 11.28
CA ARG A 74 14.68 -6.74 11.64
C ARG A 74 15.06 -5.97 12.90
N GLN A 75 14.71 -4.69 12.98
CA GLN A 75 15.06 -3.82 14.11
C GLN A 75 14.30 -4.17 15.39
N VAL A 76 13.03 -4.54 15.29
CA VAL A 76 12.20 -4.99 16.40
C VAL A 76 12.72 -6.32 16.93
N ARG A 77 13.04 -7.29 16.07
CA ARG A 77 13.55 -8.60 16.51
C ARG A 77 14.87 -8.51 17.26
N SER A 78 15.77 -7.61 16.85
CA SER A 78 17.00 -7.29 17.58
C SER A 78 16.81 -6.22 18.66
N GLY A 79 15.56 -5.79 18.89
CA GLY A 79 15.17 -4.77 19.84
C GLY A 79 15.34 -5.25 21.27
N ASN A 80 16.15 -4.52 22.02
CA ASN A 80 16.34 -4.67 23.45
C ASN A 80 15.17 -4.03 24.23
N VAL A 81 14.59 -2.95 23.70
CA VAL A 81 13.42 -2.26 24.27
C VAL A 81 12.58 -1.70 23.13
N ILE A 82 11.26 -1.92 23.18
CA ILE A 82 10.29 -1.24 22.34
C ILE A 82 9.58 -0.19 23.19
N SER A 83 9.64 1.08 22.78
CA SER A 83 8.91 2.16 23.46
C SER A 83 7.43 2.07 23.12
N ASP A 84 6.57 2.36 24.09
CA ASP A 84 5.12 2.36 23.87
C ASP A 84 4.72 3.50 22.90
N PRO A 85 4.17 3.19 21.70
CA PRO A 85 3.68 4.19 20.76
C PRO A 85 2.60 5.10 21.34
N ALA A 86 1.84 4.65 22.34
CA ALA A 86 0.81 5.46 23.00
C ALA A 86 1.41 6.60 23.86
N ALA A 87 2.64 6.42 24.35
CA ALA A 87 3.34 7.39 25.18
C ALA A 87 4.14 8.42 24.35
N GLU A 88 4.17 8.28 23.03
CA GLU A 88 4.83 9.23 22.13
C GLU A 88 4.08 10.57 22.10
N THR A 89 4.82 11.67 22.00
CA THR A 89 4.25 13.03 21.98
C THR A 89 4.66 13.77 20.72
N ILE A 90 3.87 14.78 20.33
CA ILE A 90 4.18 15.68 19.21
C ILE A 90 5.52 16.39 19.45
N ALA A 91 5.81 16.80 20.68
CA ALA A 91 7.07 17.47 21.00
C ALA A 91 8.31 16.59 20.81
N GLY A 92 8.19 15.28 21.09
CA GLY A 92 9.31 14.34 20.94
C GLY A 92 9.42 13.70 19.55
N SER A 93 8.30 13.37 18.93
CA SER A 93 8.26 12.59 17.67
C SER A 93 7.87 13.40 16.43
N GLY A 94 7.34 14.61 16.62
CA GLY A 94 6.74 15.42 15.56
C GLY A 94 5.36 14.93 15.13
N VAL A 95 4.83 13.86 15.72
CA VAL A 95 3.56 13.23 15.35
C VAL A 95 2.72 12.89 16.57
N ALA A 96 1.43 12.60 16.34
CA ALA A 96 0.50 12.20 17.39
C ALA A 96 0.84 10.81 17.98
N PRO A 97 0.33 10.48 19.18
CA PRO A 97 0.44 9.12 19.73
C PRO A 97 0.01 8.05 18.72
N TYR A 98 0.67 6.89 18.77
CA TYR A 98 0.51 5.75 17.84
C TYR A 98 1.01 5.96 16.40
N TYR A 99 1.53 7.14 16.06
CA TYR A 99 2.14 7.42 14.76
C TYR A 99 3.67 7.42 14.80
N SER A 100 4.28 7.16 15.96
CA SER A 100 5.72 7.00 16.16
C SER A 100 5.99 5.65 16.83
N LEU A 101 7.09 5.01 16.43
CA LEU A 101 7.63 3.80 17.04
C LEU A 101 9.12 4.02 17.27
N ARG A 102 9.55 3.90 18.54
CA ARG A 102 10.97 3.87 18.90
C ARG A 102 11.39 2.50 19.39
N VAL A 103 12.55 2.07 18.93
CA VAL A 103 13.15 0.80 19.35
C VAL A 103 14.62 1.05 19.71
N HIS A 104 15.01 0.61 20.90
CA HIS A 104 16.42 0.44 21.25
C HIS A 104 16.85 -0.92 20.72
N THR A 105 17.76 -0.94 19.74
CA THR A 105 18.12 -2.15 19.01
C THR A 105 19.62 -2.36 18.98
N GLN A 106 20.03 -3.63 18.88
CA GLN A 106 21.41 -4.04 18.61
C GLN A 106 21.52 -4.70 17.23
N THR A 107 20.89 -4.10 16.21
CA THR A 107 21.01 -4.57 14.83
C THR A 107 22.48 -4.53 14.40
N ASP A 108 22.96 -5.63 13.80
CA ASP A 108 24.35 -5.77 13.33
C ASP A 108 25.42 -5.63 14.43
N GLY A 109 25.05 -5.89 15.68
CA GLY A 109 25.97 -5.80 16.82
C GLY A 109 26.18 -4.37 17.33
N VAL A 110 25.57 -3.37 16.71
CA VAL A 110 25.69 -1.95 17.08
C VAL A 110 24.45 -1.49 17.84
N TYR A 111 24.65 -0.98 19.06
CA TYR A 111 23.57 -0.36 19.84
C TYR A 111 23.17 0.98 19.23
N GLN A 112 21.90 1.09 18.86
CA GLN A 112 21.33 2.30 18.28
C GLN A 112 19.86 2.43 18.68
N CYS A 113 19.41 3.68 18.72
CA CYS A 113 18.00 4.03 18.79
C CYS A 113 17.51 4.26 17.38
N VAL A 114 16.41 3.60 17.03
CA VAL A 114 15.72 3.81 15.76
C VAL A 114 14.36 4.41 16.04
N GLN A 115 13.91 5.28 15.15
CA GLN A 115 12.57 5.83 15.18
C GLN A 115 11.93 5.75 13.81
N TRP A 116 10.72 5.23 13.81
CA TRP A 116 9.82 5.23 12.69
C TRP A 116 8.67 6.18 13.00
N ARG A 117 8.24 6.95 12.02
CA ARG A 117 7.01 7.72 12.15
C ARG A 117 6.21 7.71 10.87
N VAL A 118 4.90 7.87 11.01
CA VAL A 118 4.01 8.17 9.90
C VAL A 118 3.59 9.62 10.04
N ILE A 119 4.10 10.48 9.18
CA ILE A 119 3.80 11.91 9.17
C ILE A 119 2.83 12.24 8.05
N TYR A 120 1.89 13.14 8.31
CA TYR A 120 0.96 13.65 7.30
C TYR A 120 1.25 15.13 7.09
N PRO A 121 1.88 15.51 5.96
CA PRO A 121 2.10 16.91 5.64
C PRO A 121 0.80 17.72 5.69
N ALA A 122 0.90 18.98 6.12
CA ALA A 122 -0.26 19.85 6.23
C ALA A 122 -0.98 19.98 4.87
N GLY A 123 -2.30 19.75 4.86
CA GLY A 123 -3.11 19.76 3.64
C GLY A 123 -3.03 18.51 2.76
N SER A 124 -2.24 17.50 3.15
CA SER A 124 -2.17 16.22 2.46
C SER A 124 -3.12 15.18 3.08
N GLU A 125 -3.83 14.44 2.23
CA GLU A 125 -4.57 13.23 2.64
C GLU A 125 -3.63 12.02 2.83
N PHE A 126 -2.44 12.11 2.23
CA PHE A 126 -1.41 11.09 2.24
C PHE A 126 -0.29 11.45 3.20
N GLY A 127 0.24 10.44 3.86
CA GLY A 127 1.41 10.54 4.73
C GLY A 127 2.57 9.73 4.22
N ASP A 128 3.71 9.94 4.85
CA ASP A 128 4.98 9.30 4.56
C ASP A 128 5.42 8.49 5.77
N LEU A 129 5.88 7.26 5.53
CA LEU A 129 6.60 6.47 6.52
C LEU A 129 8.05 6.93 6.50
N GLU A 130 8.49 7.56 7.57
CA GLU A 130 9.84 8.06 7.75
C GLU A 130 10.61 7.24 8.78
N TYR A 131 11.92 7.20 8.58
CA TYR A 131 12.88 6.53 9.43
C TYR A 131 14.02 7.48 9.81
N ARG A 132 14.50 7.35 11.05
CA ARG A 132 15.81 7.87 11.45
C ARG A 132 16.47 6.95 12.48
N SER A 133 17.79 7.08 12.63
CA SER A 133 18.57 6.43 13.67
C SER A 133 19.52 7.39 14.36
N TRP A 134 19.86 7.08 15.60
CA TRP A 134 20.91 7.76 16.35
C TRP A 134 21.54 6.82 17.36
N ARG A 135 22.74 7.15 17.83
CA ARG A 135 23.37 6.39 18.92
C ARG A 135 22.78 6.79 20.28
N PRO A 136 22.69 5.89 21.27
CA PRO A 136 22.15 6.24 22.59
C PRO A 136 22.91 7.39 23.28
N ASP A 137 24.21 7.57 22.96
CA ASP A 137 25.10 8.61 23.47
C ASP A 137 25.16 9.88 22.60
N TRP A 138 24.23 10.06 21.65
CA TRP A 138 24.27 11.14 20.64
C TRP A 138 24.40 12.55 21.21
N GLN A 139 23.92 12.81 22.43
CA GLN A 139 24.06 14.14 23.04
C GLN A 139 25.52 14.52 23.31
N ALA A 140 26.39 13.54 23.50
CA ALA A 140 27.82 13.74 23.74
C ALA A 140 28.65 13.62 22.45
N VAL A 141 28.28 12.71 21.55
CA VAL A 141 29.09 12.37 20.36
C VAL A 141 28.50 12.84 19.02
N GLY A 142 27.27 13.35 19.02
CA GLY A 142 26.51 13.62 17.80
C GLY A 142 26.05 12.32 17.10
N GLY A 143 25.84 12.40 15.78
CA GLY A 143 25.46 11.23 14.98
C GLY A 143 23.96 10.90 15.00
N VAL A 144 23.13 11.93 14.93
CA VAL A 144 21.70 11.78 14.60
C VAL A 144 21.57 11.77 13.09
N GLU A 145 21.00 10.72 12.52
CA GLU A 145 20.65 10.67 11.10
C GLU A 145 19.42 11.54 10.84
N ASP A 146 19.44 12.22 9.69
CA ASP A 146 18.26 12.90 9.18
C ASP A 146 17.13 11.91 8.86
N TRP A 147 15.90 12.43 8.85
CA TRP A 147 14.75 11.64 8.41
C TRP A 147 14.89 11.25 6.95
N ARG A 148 14.66 9.97 6.67
CA ARG A 148 14.50 9.46 5.31
C ARG A 148 13.11 8.87 5.12
N VAL A 149 12.51 9.14 3.97
CA VAL A 149 11.24 8.54 3.59
C VAL A 149 11.48 7.13 3.07
N VAL A 150 10.73 6.17 3.59
CA VAL A 150 10.83 4.74 3.25
C VAL A 150 9.64 4.28 2.42
N ALA A 151 8.45 4.83 2.68
CA ALA A 151 7.26 4.56 1.87
C ALA A 151 6.38 5.82 1.80
N HIS A 152 5.81 6.06 0.64
CA HIS A 152 4.89 7.17 0.40
C HIS A 152 3.43 6.71 0.45
N ASN A 153 2.51 7.68 0.40
CA ASN A 153 1.09 7.44 0.15
C ASN A 153 0.38 6.62 1.23
N VAL A 154 0.83 6.76 2.48
CA VAL A 154 0.19 6.16 3.65
C VAL A 154 -1.14 6.89 3.91
N VAL A 155 -2.21 6.15 4.12
CA VAL A 155 -3.56 6.66 4.35
C VAL A 155 -3.87 6.63 5.84
N LYS A 156 -4.53 7.67 6.35
CA LYS A 156 -5.00 7.70 7.75
C LYS A 156 -5.98 6.56 8.04
N PRO A 157 -5.96 5.97 9.25
CA PRO A 157 -7.06 5.13 9.72
C PRO A 157 -8.39 5.90 9.65
N THR A 158 -9.48 5.17 9.42
CA THR A 158 -10.83 5.75 9.42
C THR A 158 -11.44 5.68 10.82
N GLY A 159 -12.25 6.66 11.20
CA GLY A 159 -12.95 6.70 12.49
C GLY A 159 -12.25 7.56 13.55
N THR A 160 -12.93 7.76 14.68
CA THR A 160 -12.43 8.52 15.82
C THR A 160 -11.93 7.57 16.90
N GLY A 161 -10.61 7.36 16.96
CA GLY A 161 -9.97 6.53 17.96
C GLY A 161 -9.74 5.08 17.54
N PHE A 162 -9.05 4.32 18.40
CA PHE A 162 -8.71 2.92 18.18
C PHE A 162 -9.84 2.01 18.66
N VAL A 163 -10.31 1.13 17.78
CA VAL A 163 -11.26 0.06 18.10
C VAL A 163 -10.62 -1.26 17.73
N GLU A 164 -10.37 -2.11 18.73
CA GLU A 164 -9.62 -3.36 18.52
C GLU A 164 -10.31 -4.32 17.51
N SER A 165 -11.64 -4.39 17.54
CA SER A 165 -12.41 -5.23 16.63
C SER A 165 -12.54 -4.68 15.20
N ASP A 166 -12.19 -3.41 14.97
CA ASP A 166 -12.30 -2.76 13.66
C ASP A 166 -10.92 -2.44 13.06
N PRO A 167 -10.43 -3.27 12.10
CA PRO A 167 -9.13 -3.08 11.48
C PRO A 167 -9.04 -1.84 10.60
N THR A 168 -10.11 -1.09 10.38
CA THR A 168 -10.06 0.19 9.65
C THR A 168 -9.61 1.35 10.55
N THR A 169 -9.78 1.20 11.87
CA THR A 169 -9.43 2.19 12.90
C THR A 169 -8.02 2.01 13.46
N TRP A 170 -7.37 0.87 13.21
CA TRP A 170 -6.07 0.56 13.82
C TRP A 170 -4.99 1.59 13.44
N PRO A 171 -4.25 2.16 14.41
CA PRO A 171 -3.18 3.09 14.10
C PRO A 171 -1.98 2.38 13.46
N PRO A 172 -1.01 3.14 12.91
CA PRO A 172 0.18 2.55 12.31
C PRO A 172 1.00 1.67 13.24
N PHE A 173 1.16 2.10 14.50
CA PHE A 173 1.92 1.38 15.51
C PHE A 173 1.08 1.16 16.75
N TYR A 174 1.00 -0.10 17.20
CA TYR A 174 0.25 -0.48 18.38
C TYR A 174 0.97 -1.58 19.14
N VAL A 175 1.39 -1.31 20.38
CA VAL A 175 1.89 -2.35 21.28
C VAL A 175 0.71 -3.06 21.93
N ASP A 176 0.78 -4.38 22.00
CA ASP A 176 -0.21 -5.16 22.75
C ASP A 176 -0.04 -4.86 24.25
N PRO A 177 -1.05 -4.32 24.95
CA PRO A 177 -0.92 -3.98 26.36
C PRO A 177 -0.63 -5.21 27.24
N SER A 178 -0.99 -6.42 26.79
CA SER A 178 -0.65 -7.66 27.49
C SER A 178 0.84 -8.02 27.44
N SER A 179 1.57 -7.48 26.45
CA SER A 179 3.03 -7.65 26.29
C SER A 179 3.82 -6.38 26.63
N ALA A 180 3.17 -5.29 27.03
CA ALA A 180 3.77 -4.00 27.36
C ALA A 180 4.57 -3.98 28.68
N ALA A 181 4.96 -5.14 29.19
CA ALA A 181 5.51 -5.27 30.54
C ALA A 181 6.89 -4.63 30.66
N GLN A 182 6.93 -3.52 31.40
CA GLN A 182 8.15 -2.83 31.86
C GLN A 182 8.89 -3.61 32.96
N ALA A 183 8.57 -4.89 33.21
CA ALA A 183 9.17 -5.68 34.30
C ALA A 183 9.02 -7.21 34.19
N SER A 184 8.50 -7.80 33.11
CA SER A 184 8.29 -9.25 33.04
C SER A 184 9.22 -9.93 32.03
N SER A 185 9.51 -11.20 32.26
CA SER A 185 10.28 -12.10 31.39
C SER A 185 9.62 -12.39 30.03
N GLU A 186 8.64 -11.60 29.61
CA GLU A 186 7.86 -11.81 28.39
C GLU A 186 8.31 -10.88 27.26
N ALA A 187 8.25 -11.39 26.03
CA ALA A 187 8.68 -10.65 24.87
C ALA A 187 7.61 -9.62 24.48
N GLN A 188 8.03 -8.38 24.22
CA GLN A 188 7.13 -7.32 23.80
C GLN A 188 6.68 -7.58 22.36
N THR A 189 5.39 -7.43 22.09
CA THR A 189 4.79 -7.57 20.76
C THR A 189 4.24 -6.25 20.28
N ILE A 190 4.52 -5.94 19.01
CA ILE A 190 4.03 -4.74 18.34
C ILE A 190 3.35 -5.11 17.05
N ARG A 191 2.15 -4.57 16.85
CA ARG A 191 1.43 -4.61 15.59
C ARG A 191 1.77 -3.37 14.78
N VAL A 192 2.14 -3.58 13.53
CA VAL A 192 2.39 -2.54 12.54
C VAL A 192 1.34 -2.68 11.45
N THR A 193 0.56 -1.63 11.20
CA THR A 193 -0.51 -1.60 10.20
C THR A 193 -0.35 -0.39 9.28
N LEU A 194 0.13 -0.62 8.06
CA LEU A 194 0.28 0.42 7.04
C LEU A 194 -0.85 0.30 6.01
N ARG A 195 -1.58 1.40 5.79
CA ARG A 195 -2.60 1.51 4.74
C ARG A 195 -2.06 2.39 3.64
N LEU A 196 -2.10 1.95 2.39
CA LEU A 196 -1.52 2.70 1.28
C LEU A 196 -2.52 2.83 0.13
N LYS A 197 -2.53 3.99 -0.51
CA LYS A 197 -3.31 4.24 -1.71
C LYS A 197 -2.54 5.18 -2.62
N ASP A 198 -2.15 4.68 -3.78
CA ASP A 198 -1.41 5.46 -4.77
C ASP A 198 -2.36 6.50 -5.42
N PRO A 199 -1.95 7.79 -5.55
CA PRO A 199 -2.74 8.84 -6.18
C PRO A 199 -3.16 8.56 -7.63
N ALA A 200 -2.46 7.68 -8.34
CA ALA A 200 -2.82 7.25 -9.68
C ALA A 200 -3.97 6.23 -9.71
N GLN A 201 -4.38 5.69 -8.55
CA GLN A 201 -5.58 4.88 -8.43
C GLN A 201 -6.84 5.76 -8.50
N ARG A 202 -7.94 5.18 -8.97
CA ARG A 202 -9.24 5.86 -8.96
C ARG A 202 -9.70 6.21 -7.55
N ALA A 203 -10.45 7.31 -7.41
CA ALA A 203 -10.99 7.78 -6.12
C ALA A 203 -11.83 6.70 -5.41
N SER A 204 -12.62 5.92 -6.16
CA SER A 204 -13.43 4.81 -5.64
C SER A 204 -12.62 3.55 -5.24
N SER A 205 -11.33 3.48 -5.57
CA SER A 205 -10.47 2.36 -5.16
C SER A 205 -10.24 2.39 -3.64
N LYS A 206 -10.22 1.20 -3.03
CA LYS A 206 -9.94 1.04 -1.60
C LYS A 206 -8.43 0.99 -1.36
N PRO A 207 -7.92 1.58 -0.26
CA PRO A 207 -6.53 1.42 0.13
C PRO A 207 -6.15 -0.06 0.33
N ALA A 208 -4.90 -0.41 0.03
CA ALA A 208 -4.32 -1.68 0.45
C ALA A 208 -3.87 -1.57 1.90
N SER A 209 -4.05 -2.63 2.69
CA SER A 209 -3.55 -2.70 4.08
C SER A 209 -2.50 -3.81 4.18
N VAL A 210 -1.38 -3.49 4.82
CA VAL A 210 -0.31 -4.44 5.17
C VAL A 210 -0.21 -4.42 6.68
N THR A 211 -0.47 -5.56 7.32
CA THR A 211 -0.39 -5.70 8.77
C THR A 211 0.56 -6.83 9.13
N SER A 212 1.40 -6.61 10.15
CA SER A 212 2.24 -7.63 10.74
C SER A 212 2.34 -7.45 12.25
N VAL A 213 2.55 -8.56 12.95
CA VAL A 213 2.84 -8.57 14.38
C VAL A 213 4.29 -9.01 14.55
N LEU A 214 5.05 -8.18 15.23
CA LEU A 214 6.49 -8.31 15.41
C LEU A 214 6.78 -8.52 16.89
N THR A 215 7.72 -9.38 17.21
CA THR A 215 8.08 -9.71 18.61
C THR A 215 9.53 -9.35 18.86
N GLY A 216 9.79 -8.54 19.88
CA GLY A 216 11.13 -8.20 20.33
C GLY A 216 11.74 -9.35 21.12
N ARG A 217 12.68 -10.09 20.52
CA ARG A 217 13.27 -11.28 21.16
C ARG A 217 14.12 -10.92 22.38
N ASN A 218 14.79 -9.75 22.34
CA ASN A 218 15.72 -9.34 23.39
C ASN A 218 15.06 -8.52 24.51
N THR A 219 13.76 -8.22 24.41
CA THR A 219 13.06 -7.43 25.43
C THR A 219 12.86 -8.19 26.74
N VAL A 220 12.90 -9.53 26.68
CA VAL A 220 12.80 -10.42 27.86
C VAL A 220 13.94 -10.25 28.85
N PHE A 221 15.07 -9.66 28.44
CA PHE A 221 16.27 -9.54 29.27
C PHE A 221 16.25 -8.32 30.21
N GLY A 222 15.15 -7.54 30.24
CA GLY A 222 14.96 -6.47 31.23
C GLY A 222 15.91 -5.28 31.03
N TYR A 223 16.16 -4.88 29.78
CA TYR A 223 16.97 -3.70 29.50
C TYR A 223 16.30 -2.42 30.04
N PRO A 224 17.08 -1.41 30.48
CA PRO A 224 16.52 -0.15 30.94
C PRO A 224 15.68 0.53 29.84
N ALA A 225 14.43 0.85 30.16
CA ALA A 225 13.50 1.45 29.21
C ALA A 225 13.88 2.90 28.79
N ASP A 226 14.84 3.50 29.49
CA ASP A 226 15.27 4.89 29.31
C ASP A 226 16.32 5.09 28.22
N LYS A 227 16.94 4.02 27.68
CA LYS A 227 18.07 4.13 26.75
C LYS A 227 17.81 4.94 25.48
N CYS A 228 16.56 5.00 25.03
CA CYS A 228 16.15 5.86 23.91
C CYS A 228 15.20 6.97 24.32
N ALA A 229 14.92 7.17 25.62
CA ALA A 229 13.95 8.13 26.14
C ALA A 229 14.27 9.58 25.74
N THR A 230 15.54 9.93 25.66
CA THR A 230 15.98 11.24 25.15
C THR A 230 16.00 11.22 23.62
N ILE A 231 15.03 11.90 23.03
CA ILE A 231 14.81 11.92 21.58
C ILE A 231 15.47 13.17 20.98
N PRO A 232 16.21 13.06 19.86
CA PRO A 232 16.62 14.22 19.07
C PRO A 232 15.40 15.03 18.61
N THR A 233 15.60 16.33 18.40
CA THR A 233 14.52 17.22 17.93
C THR A 233 13.86 16.66 16.66
N PRO A 234 12.53 16.77 16.52
CA PRO A 234 11.78 16.14 15.42
C PRO A 234 12.12 16.63 14.02
#